data_AF-A0A9R1KFU0-F1
#
_entry.id   AF-A0A9R1KFU0-F1
#
_cell.length_a   1.000
_cell.length_b   1.000
_cell.length_c   1.000
_cell.angle_alpha   90.00
_cell.angle_beta   90.00
_cell.angle_gamma   90.00
#
_symmetry.space_group_name_H-M   'P 1'
#
loop_
_entity.id
_entity.type
_entity.pdbx_description
1 polymer ?
#
loop_
_entity_poly.entity_id
_entity_poly.type
_entity_poly.pdbx_seq_one_letter_code
_entity_poly.pdbx_strand_id
1 'polypeptide(L)'
;MALQGKKLINNPDDVVTEFIEGLVETYPGLQYLDGFPEIKVVLRADAVGGAYDKVAVISGGGSGHEPAHAGFVGPGMLTAAVSGDVFASPPVDSILAAIRAVTGTMGCLLIIKNYTGDRLNFGLAAEQAKSEGYKIEMVIVGDDCALPPPRGIAGRRGLAGTILVHKVAGAAADAGLSLADVAAEAKHASEAVGTMGVALSVCTLPGQVTSDRLGPEQIELGLGIHGEPGAAVVELQTVDVVVEHVLKQILSQETQYLPITRGSNAVLLINGLGATPVMELMIAARKAVPELQLEYGIAVDRVYTGTFMTSLDMAGLSITIMRSDENILQRLDAPTKAPAWPVGSEGNRPPAKFPVAVPPSPSMKDDEILSERQELSKQGCMLEAAIEAAAKELIDLKDNLNDWDSKVGDGDCGTTMYRGATAILEDMKTRYHLNDAAGTVNEIGSTIRKVMGGTSGILG
;
A
#
# COMPACT_ATOMS: atom_id res chain seq x y z
N MET A 1 -0.34 8.78 33.55
CA MET A 1 -0.45 7.41 33.02
C MET A 1 -0.39 7.53 31.52
N ALA A 2 0.57 6.88 30.85
CA ALA A 2 0.55 6.82 29.39
C ALA A 2 -0.76 6.15 28.97
N LEU A 3 -1.55 6.81 28.13
CA LEU A 3 -2.80 6.27 27.63
C LEU A 3 -2.45 5.00 26.82
N GLN A 4 -3.06 3.88 27.18
CA GLN A 4 -2.97 2.64 26.39
C GLN A 4 -3.38 2.94 24.94
N GLY A 5 -2.69 2.34 23.97
CA GLY A 5 -3.02 2.59 22.57
C GLY A 5 -4.44 2.14 22.24
N LYS A 6 -5.17 2.93 21.46
CA LYS A 6 -6.58 2.67 21.12
C LYS A 6 -6.67 1.57 20.06
N LYS A 7 -7.39 0.48 20.34
CA LYS A 7 -7.66 -0.60 19.38
C LYS A 7 -9.10 -1.12 19.54
N LEU A 8 -9.71 -1.54 18.44
CA LEU A 8 -11.00 -2.21 18.42
C LEU A 8 -10.79 -3.71 18.60
N ILE A 9 -10.57 -4.13 19.85
CA ILE A 9 -10.29 -5.51 20.25
C ILE A 9 -11.00 -5.81 21.56
N ASN A 10 -11.29 -7.08 21.82
CA ASN A 10 -11.74 -7.52 23.14
C ASN A 10 -10.52 -7.72 24.06
N ASN A 11 -9.99 -8.94 24.12
CA ASN A 11 -8.80 -9.27 24.90
C ASN A 11 -7.56 -9.28 24.00
N PRO A 12 -6.47 -8.57 24.36
CA PRO A 12 -5.22 -8.58 23.61
C PRO A 12 -4.64 -9.98 23.30
N ASP A 13 -4.88 -10.98 24.15
CA ASP A 13 -4.39 -12.34 23.96
C ASP A 13 -5.20 -13.15 22.93
N ASP A 14 -6.44 -12.73 22.66
CA ASP A 14 -7.39 -13.44 21.78
C ASP A 14 -7.45 -12.87 20.36
N VAL A 15 -6.74 -11.76 20.09
CA VAL A 15 -6.86 -10.99 18.82
C VAL A 15 -6.62 -11.81 17.55
N VAL A 16 -5.71 -12.80 17.59
CA VAL A 16 -5.44 -13.66 16.43
C VAL A 16 -6.56 -14.67 16.22
N THR A 17 -7.11 -15.20 17.32
CA THR A 17 -8.22 -16.14 17.31
C THR A 17 -9.47 -15.47 16.74
N GLU A 18 -9.85 -14.32 17.30
CA GLU A 18 -11.02 -13.54 16.87
C GLU A 18 -10.88 -13.06 15.41
N PHE A 19 -9.67 -12.70 14.99
CA PHE A 19 -9.39 -12.38 13.58
C PHE A 19 -9.67 -13.58 12.66
N ILE A 20 -9.19 -14.78 13.01
CA ILE A 20 -9.41 -15.99 12.21
C ILE A 20 -10.89 -16.34 12.14
N GLU A 21 -11.63 -16.25 13.25
CA GLU A 21 -13.08 -16.44 13.29
C GLU A 21 -13.78 -15.49 12.31
N GLY A 22 -13.49 -14.18 12.40
CA GLY A 22 -14.06 -13.18 11.49
C GLY A 22 -13.69 -13.42 10.03
N LEU A 23 -12.47 -13.87 9.75
CA LEU A 23 -12.02 -14.18 8.39
C LEU A 23 -12.78 -15.37 7.79
N VAL A 24 -12.93 -16.46 8.54
CA VAL A 24 -13.63 -17.68 8.07
C VAL A 24 -15.12 -17.41 7.88
N GLU A 25 -15.77 -16.67 8.79
CA GLU A 25 -17.17 -16.25 8.66
C GLU A 25 -17.39 -15.34 7.43
N THR A 26 -16.40 -14.51 7.09
CA THR A 26 -16.48 -13.60 5.93
C THR A 26 -16.29 -14.34 4.59
N TYR A 27 -15.42 -15.34 4.55
CA TYR A 27 -15.01 -16.00 3.30
C TYR A 27 -15.30 -17.51 3.32
N PRO A 28 -16.45 -17.95 2.76
CA PRO A 28 -16.90 -19.36 2.80
C PRO A 28 -15.96 -20.40 2.16
N GLY A 29 -14.97 -19.95 1.38
CA GLY A 29 -13.93 -20.82 0.81
C GLY A 29 -12.80 -21.16 1.78
N LEU A 30 -12.79 -20.55 2.97
CA LEU A 30 -11.80 -20.73 4.01
C LEU A 30 -12.37 -21.54 5.18
N GLN A 31 -11.49 -22.25 5.89
CA GLN A 31 -11.81 -23.01 7.09
C GLN A 31 -10.61 -22.94 8.04
N TYR A 32 -10.86 -23.01 9.35
CA TYR A 32 -9.81 -23.31 10.33
C TYR A 32 -9.52 -24.83 10.39
N LEU A 33 -8.29 -25.18 10.77
CA LEU A 33 -7.92 -26.58 11.01
C LEU A 33 -8.45 -27.08 12.36
N ASP A 34 -8.67 -28.40 12.47
CA ASP A 34 -8.97 -29.03 13.76
C ASP A 34 -7.87 -28.78 14.79
N GLY A 35 -8.25 -28.63 16.06
CA GLY A 35 -7.39 -28.14 17.14
C GLY A 35 -7.33 -26.61 17.28
N PHE A 36 -8.19 -25.86 16.57
CA PHE A 36 -8.44 -24.45 16.85
C PHE A 36 -9.17 -24.29 18.21
N PRO A 37 -8.80 -23.32 19.08
CA PRO A 37 -7.93 -22.18 18.82
C PRO A 37 -6.41 -22.39 19.07
N GLU A 38 -5.98 -23.54 19.58
CA GLU A 38 -4.56 -23.82 19.86
C GLU A 38 -3.72 -23.96 18.58
N ILE A 39 -4.33 -24.44 17.49
CA ILE A 39 -3.73 -24.55 16.15
C ILE A 39 -4.37 -23.49 15.24
N LYS A 40 -3.71 -22.36 15.11
CA LYS A 40 -4.17 -21.20 14.34
C LYS A 40 -3.77 -21.33 12.86
N VAL A 41 -4.46 -22.22 12.14
CA VAL A 41 -4.25 -22.48 10.70
C VAL A 41 -5.52 -22.15 9.93
N VAL A 42 -5.39 -21.30 8.91
CA VAL A 42 -6.44 -21.04 7.92
C VAL A 42 -6.10 -21.76 6.63
N LEU A 43 -7.02 -22.52 6.08
CA LEU A 43 -6.83 -23.32 4.87
C LEU A 43 -8.01 -23.21 3.93
N ARG A 44 -7.81 -23.61 2.68
CA ARG A 44 -8.91 -23.73 1.71
C ARG A 44 -9.80 -24.91 2.06
N ALA A 45 -11.11 -24.69 2.10
CA ALA A 45 -12.08 -25.76 2.37
C ALA A 45 -12.05 -26.89 1.33
N ASP A 46 -11.59 -26.61 0.10
CA ASP A 46 -11.51 -27.57 -1.01
C ASP A 46 -10.18 -28.37 -1.07
N ALA A 47 -9.24 -28.13 -0.14
CA ALA A 47 -7.90 -28.72 -0.15
C ALA A 47 -7.65 -29.73 1.00
N VAL A 48 -8.70 -30.16 1.70
CA VAL A 48 -8.61 -31.05 2.88
C VAL A 48 -8.81 -32.52 2.49
N GLY A 49 -8.17 -33.44 3.23
CA GLY A 49 -8.53 -34.87 3.22
C GLY A 49 -7.72 -35.76 2.28
N GLY A 50 -6.50 -35.36 1.92
CA GLY A 50 -5.53 -36.20 1.20
C GLY A 50 -5.83 -36.45 -0.29
N ALA A 51 -6.97 -35.97 -0.79
CA ALA A 51 -7.35 -36.03 -2.21
C ALA A 51 -6.87 -34.82 -3.03
N TYR A 52 -6.12 -33.89 -2.42
CA TYR A 52 -5.56 -32.74 -3.11
C TYR A 52 -4.50 -33.19 -4.13
N ASP A 53 -4.74 -32.92 -5.40
CA ASP A 53 -4.01 -33.45 -6.55
C ASP A 53 -2.98 -32.47 -7.13
N LYS A 54 -2.76 -31.34 -6.44
CA LYS A 54 -1.77 -30.31 -6.79
C LYS A 54 -0.74 -30.13 -5.68
N VAL A 55 0.33 -29.40 -5.98
CA VAL A 55 1.31 -29.00 -4.96
C VAL A 55 0.62 -28.08 -3.95
N ALA A 56 0.72 -28.39 -2.66
CA ALA A 56 0.24 -27.51 -1.61
C ALA A 56 1.25 -26.38 -1.38
N VAL A 57 0.78 -25.14 -1.35
CA VAL A 57 1.63 -23.97 -1.06
C VAL A 57 1.25 -23.42 0.31
N ILE A 58 2.17 -23.49 1.28
CA ILE A 58 1.93 -23.04 2.65
C ILE A 58 2.85 -21.86 2.95
N SER A 59 2.32 -20.85 3.64
CA SER A 59 3.11 -19.79 4.25
C SER A 59 2.61 -19.48 5.65
N GLY A 60 3.19 -18.49 6.30
CA GLY A 60 2.84 -18.12 7.66
C GLY A 60 3.86 -17.20 8.32
N GLY A 61 3.72 -17.06 9.63
CA GLY A 61 4.54 -16.20 10.48
C GLY A 61 3.71 -15.61 11.60
N GLY A 62 4.30 -14.66 12.33
CA GLY A 62 3.54 -13.89 13.31
C GLY A 62 2.38 -13.12 12.70
N SER A 63 1.31 -12.96 13.48
CA SER A 63 0.17 -12.13 13.11
C SER A 63 0.45 -10.64 13.27
N GLY A 64 -0.44 -9.79 12.77
CA GLY A 64 -0.27 -8.34 12.75
C GLY A 64 0.19 -7.78 11.40
N HIS A 65 0.16 -8.61 10.35
CA HIS A 65 0.50 -8.24 8.98
C HIS A 65 -0.68 -8.39 8.01
N GLU A 66 -1.89 -8.56 8.55
CA GLU A 66 -3.10 -8.82 7.80
C GLU A 66 -3.29 -7.75 6.68
N PRO A 67 -3.63 -8.17 5.44
CA PRO A 67 -4.14 -9.48 5.06
C PRO A 67 -3.08 -10.60 4.94
N ALA A 68 -1.79 -10.31 5.06
CA ALA A 68 -0.76 -11.34 5.04
C ALA A 68 -0.85 -12.23 6.30
N HIS A 69 -0.94 -13.56 6.21
CA HIS A 69 -0.99 -14.38 4.97
C HIS A 69 -2.37 -14.95 4.68
N ALA A 70 -3.25 -15.02 5.68
CA ALA A 70 -4.53 -15.72 5.58
C ALA A 70 -5.48 -15.14 4.51
N GLY A 71 -5.40 -13.84 4.23
CA GLY A 71 -6.14 -13.21 3.13
C GLY A 71 -5.65 -13.61 1.73
N PHE A 72 -4.51 -14.30 1.62
CA PHE A 72 -3.98 -14.85 0.37
C PHE A 72 -4.18 -16.37 0.23
N VAL A 73 -4.99 -16.97 1.11
CA VAL A 73 -5.42 -18.37 1.00
C VAL A 73 -6.56 -18.47 0.00
N GLY A 74 -6.40 -19.33 -1.00
CA GLY A 74 -7.38 -19.51 -2.08
C GLY A 74 -6.79 -20.20 -3.31
N PRO A 75 -7.65 -20.76 -4.19
CA PRO A 75 -7.23 -21.23 -5.52
C PRO A 75 -6.35 -20.20 -6.25
N GLY A 76 -5.23 -20.64 -6.81
CA GLY A 76 -4.27 -19.77 -7.50
C GLY A 76 -3.28 -19.00 -6.61
N MET A 77 -3.33 -19.17 -5.28
CA MET A 77 -2.38 -18.61 -4.29
C MET A 77 -2.05 -19.64 -3.20
N LEU A 78 -2.16 -19.30 -1.91
CA LEU A 78 -1.82 -20.20 -0.80
C LEU A 78 -2.89 -21.27 -0.61
N THR A 79 -2.45 -22.48 -0.26
CA THR A 79 -3.31 -23.58 0.17
C THR A 79 -3.67 -23.47 1.64
N ALA A 80 -2.71 -23.07 2.48
CA ALA A 80 -2.92 -22.75 3.89
C ALA A 80 -1.97 -21.65 4.37
N ALA A 81 -2.38 -20.95 5.42
CA ALA A 81 -1.59 -19.98 6.16
C ALA A 81 -1.55 -20.36 7.64
N VAL A 82 -0.35 -20.38 8.22
CA VAL A 82 -0.13 -20.70 9.64
C VAL A 82 0.16 -19.41 10.40
N SER A 83 -0.71 -19.06 11.34
CA SER A 83 -0.61 -17.84 12.14
C SER A 83 0.02 -18.14 13.50
N GLY A 84 1.08 -17.41 13.85
CA GLY A 84 1.55 -17.32 15.22
C GLY A 84 0.86 -16.18 15.97
N ASP A 85 1.30 -15.91 17.20
CA ASP A 85 0.85 -14.72 17.92
C ASP A 85 1.40 -13.44 17.25
N VAL A 86 0.96 -12.27 17.72
CA VAL A 86 1.34 -10.98 17.14
C VAL A 86 2.87 -10.85 17.13
N PHE A 87 3.46 -10.74 15.92
CA PHE A 87 4.90 -10.66 15.65
C PHE A 87 5.75 -11.84 16.17
N ALA A 88 5.15 -12.98 16.48
CA ALA A 88 5.85 -14.20 16.89
C ALA A 88 5.60 -15.34 15.89
N SER A 89 6.66 -15.98 15.41
CA SER A 89 6.55 -17.14 14.51
C SER A 89 5.60 -18.21 15.07
N PRO A 90 4.82 -18.91 14.23
CA PRO A 90 3.96 -19.99 14.68
C PRO A 90 4.78 -21.15 15.27
N PRO A 91 4.18 -21.91 16.21
CA PRO A 91 4.79 -23.13 16.74
C PRO A 91 5.00 -24.18 15.65
N VAL A 92 6.04 -25.00 15.82
CA VAL A 92 6.40 -26.11 14.92
C VAL A 92 5.22 -27.06 14.69
N ASP A 93 4.51 -27.43 15.76
CA ASP A 93 3.40 -28.38 15.69
C ASP A 93 2.23 -27.85 14.85
N SER A 94 1.96 -26.55 14.87
CA SER A 94 0.92 -25.92 14.05
C SER A 94 1.30 -25.93 12.56
N ILE A 95 2.58 -25.70 12.26
CA ILE A 95 3.10 -25.78 10.88
C ILE A 95 3.01 -27.23 10.37
N LEU A 96 3.44 -28.19 11.20
CA LEU A 96 3.38 -29.61 10.88
C LEU A 96 1.94 -30.10 10.70
N ALA A 97 1.00 -29.62 11.52
CA ALA A 97 -0.42 -29.90 11.37
C ALA A 97 -0.97 -29.37 10.03
N ALA A 98 -0.59 -28.15 9.63
CA ALA A 98 -0.97 -27.62 8.32
C ALA A 98 -0.41 -28.46 7.17
N ILE A 99 0.88 -28.84 7.23
CA ILE A 99 1.51 -29.73 6.23
C ILE A 99 0.71 -31.03 6.09
N ARG A 100 0.44 -31.71 7.21
CA ARG A 100 -0.32 -32.97 7.22
C ARG A 100 -1.74 -32.80 6.66
N ALA A 101 -2.38 -31.66 6.91
CA ALA A 101 -3.77 -31.43 6.51
C ALA A 101 -3.95 -31.24 5.00
N VAL A 102 -3.02 -30.57 4.33
CA VAL A 102 -3.20 -30.14 2.93
C VAL A 102 -2.22 -30.77 1.94
N THR A 103 -1.21 -31.52 2.40
CA THR A 103 -0.18 -32.08 1.50
C THR A 103 -0.59 -33.43 0.94
N GLY A 104 -0.86 -33.47 -0.37
CA GLY A 104 -1.09 -34.71 -1.13
C GLY A 104 0.19 -35.34 -1.70
N THR A 105 0.04 -36.26 -2.65
CA THR A 105 1.15 -37.01 -3.28
C THR A 105 2.09 -36.14 -4.11
N MET A 106 1.61 -34.97 -4.55
CA MET A 106 2.36 -33.96 -5.27
C MET A 106 3.32 -33.17 -4.38
N GLY A 107 3.16 -33.24 -3.05
CA GLY A 107 4.04 -32.59 -2.08
C GLY A 107 3.66 -31.14 -1.77
N CYS A 108 4.51 -30.47 -0.99
CA CYS A 108 4.25 -29.13 -0.46
C CYS A 108 5.47 -28.21 -0.58
N LEU A 109 5.23 -26.98 -1.01
CA LEU A 109 6.18 -25.88 -0.95
C LEU A 109 5.87 -25.00 0.26
N LEU A 110 6.88 -24.76 1.10
CA LEU A 110 6.82 -23.77 2.17
C LEU A 110 7.48 -22.46 1.70
N ILE A 111 6.73 -21.36 1.73
CA ILE A 111 7.25 -20.01 1.46
C ILE A 111 7.43 -19.29 2.79
N ILE A 112 8.68 -18.96 3.13
CA ILE A 112 9.08 -18.52 4.47
C ILE A 112 9.68 -17.12 4.39
N LYS A 113 9.14 -16.15 5.13
CA LYS A 113 9.78 -14.84 5.28
C LYS A 113 11.12 -15.01 6.01
N ASN A 114 12.16 -14.30 5.61
CA ASN A 114 13.49 -14.47 6.18
C ASN A 114 13.65 -13.80 7.56
N TYR A 115 12.96 -14.35 8.55
CA TYR A 115 13.12 -14.08 9.98
C TYR A 115 13.64 -15.31 10.69
N THR A 116 14.48 -15.12 11.70
CA THR A 116 15.12 -16.25 12.41
C THR A 116 14.08 -17.21 13.01
N GLY A 117 13.04 -16.67 13.67
CA GLY A 117 11.96 -17.48 14.22
C GLY A 117 11.25 -18.31 13.15
N ASP A 118 10.82 -17.65 12.07
CA ASP A 118 10.13 -18.31 10.95
C ASP A 118 11.02 -19.42 10.35
N ARG A 119 12.29 -19.14 10.06
CA ARG A 119 13.22 -20.12 9.47
C ARG A 119 13.45 -21.35 10.35
N LEU A 120 13.61 -21.15 11.65
CA LEU A 120 13.85 -22.25 12.58
C LEU A 120 12.59 -23.11 12.75
N ASN A 121 11.42 -22.49 12.95
CA ASN A 121 10.18 -23.23 13.17
C ASN A 121 9.70 -23.96 11.91
N PHE A 122 9.67 -23.28 10.76
CA PHE A 122 9.29 -23.92 9.49
C PHE A 122 10.33 -24.95 9.05
N GLY A 123 11.62 -24.68 9.26
CA GLY A 123 12.69 -25.62 8.94
C GLY A 123 12.57 -26.92 9.75
N LEU A 124 12.33 -26.83 11.06
CA LEU A 124 12.14 -28.02 11.90
C LEU A 124 10.87 -28.79 11.51
N ALA A 125 9.76 -28.08 11.26
CA ALA A 125 8.53 -28.71 10.79
C ALA A 125 8.73 -29.43 9.44
N ALA A 126 9.49 -28.84 8.52
CA ALA A 126 9.81 -29.45 7.22
C ALA A 126 10.62 -30.74 7.39
N GLU A 127 11.64 -30.75 8.24
CA GLU A 127 12.44 -31.96 8.48
C GLU A 127 11.64 -33.06 9.17
N GLN A 128 10.75 -32.71 10.11
CA GLN A 128 9.82 -33.66 10.72
C GLN A 128 8.84 -34.22 9.68
N ALA A 129 8.23 -33.38 8.85
CA ALA A 129 7.34 -33.81 7.77
C ALA A 129 8.05 -34.72 6.74
N LYS A 130 9.31 -34.43 6.38
CA LYS A 130 10.11 -35.32 5.53
C LYS A 130 10.34 -36.67 6.19
N SER A 131 10.57 -36.71 7.49
CA SER A 131 10.71 -37.98 8.23
C SER A 131 9.41 -38.81 8.26
N GLU A 132 8.25 -38.15 8.12
CA GLU A 132 6.93 -38.77 7.98
C GLU A 132 6.61 -39.19 6.53
N GLY A 133 7.51 -38.91 5.58
CA GLY A 133 7.37 -39.30 4.17
C GLY A 133 6.76 -38.22 3.26
N TYR A 134 6.50 -37.01 3.76
CA TYR A 134 6.03 -35.91 2.91
C TYR A 134 7.16 -35.37 2.04
N LYS A 135 6.84 -35.01 0.80
CA LYS A 135 7.74 -34.30 -0.10
C LYS A 135 7.63 -32.80 0.18
N ILE A 136 8.68 -32.21 0.72
CA ILE A 136 8.69 -30.80 1.13
C ILE A 136 9.84 -30.05 0.48
N GLU A 137 9.54 -28.93 -0.18
CA GLU A 137 10.52 -27.93 -0.61
C GLU A 137 10.32 -26.63 0.18
N MET A 138 11.37 -25.81 0.26
CA MET A 138 11.32 -24.52 0.96
C MET A 138 11.92 -23.40 0.11
N VAL A 139 11.24 -22.26 0.08
CA VAL A 139 11.75 -21.00 -0.49
C VAL A 139 11.73 -19.94 0.59
N ILE A 140 12.91 -19.35 0.84
CA ILE A 140 13.08 -18.26 1.80
C ILE A 140 13.04 -16.94 1.04
N VAL A 141 12.12 -16.05 1.42
CA VAL A 141 11.99 -14.73 0.80
C VAL A 141 12.70 -13.69 1.67
N GLY A 142 13.74 -13.08 1.09
CA GLY A 142 14.48 -11.97 1.68
C GLY A 142 14.58 -10.82 0.69
N ASP A 143 13.51 -10.04 0.58
CA ASP A 143 13.34 -8.97 -0.41
C ASP A 143 13.70 -7.58 0.14
N ASP A 144 13.89 -7.40 1.44
CA ASP A 144 14.26 -6.10 2.01
C ASP A 144 15.62 -5.58 1.51
N CYS A 145 15.65 -4.34 1.02
CA CYS A 145 16.82 -3.65 0.49
C CYS A 145 17.33 -2.52 1.40
N ALA A 146 16.67 -2.28 2.54
CA ALA A 146 17.01 -1.17 3.42
C ALA A 146 18.42 -1.26 4.01
N LEU A 147 18.80 -2.45 4.47
CA LEU A 147 20.03 -2.66 5.23
C LEU A 147 21.18 -3.09 4.31
N PRO A 148 22.42 -2.65 4.58
CA PRO A 148 23.59 -3.08 3.82
C PRO A 148 23.79 -4.61 3.91
N PRO A 149 24.56 -5.22 2.98
CA PRO A 149 24.81 -6.64 2.96
C PRO A 149 25.20 -7.15 4.36
N PRO A 150 24.44 -8.10 4.91
CA PRO A 150 24.66 -8.54 6.29
C PRO A 150 26.06 -9.13 6.43
N ARG A 151 26.79 -8.72 7.47
CA ARG A 151 28.14 -9.25 7.79
C ARG A 151 28.09 -10.62 8.47
N GLY A 152 26.99 -11.35 8.36
CA GLY A 152 26.72 -12.59 9.10
C GLY A 152 25.72 -13.51 8.40
N ILE A 153 25.16 -14.47 9.15
CA ILE A 153 24.30 -15.55 8.62
C ILE A 153 22.85 -15.09 8.41
N ALA A 154 22.44 -14.01 9.08
CA ALA A 154 21.12 -13.41 8.90
C ALA A 154 21.07 -12.72 7.54
N GLY A 155 20.18 -13.17 6.63
CA GLY A 155 19.99 -12.54 5.32
C GLY A 155 19.09 -11.29 5.40
N ARG A 156 18.67 -10.78 4.23
CA ARG A 156 17.68 -9.69 4.09
C ARG A 156 16.33 -10.09 4.69
N ARG A 157 15.62 -9.17 5.38
CA ARG A 157 14.26 -9.43 5.90
C ARG A 157 13.28 -9.76 4.77
N GLY A 158 12.24 -10.55 5.06
CA GLY A 158 11.15 -10.83 4.13
C GLY A 158 9.96 -9.90 4.37
N LEU A 159 9.59 -9.09 3.39
CA LEU A 159 8.56 -8.04 3.44
C LEU A 159 7.48 -8.29 2.36
N ALA A 160 6.84 -7.22 1.87
CA ALA A 160 5.69 -7.25 0.98
C ALA A 160 5.92 -7.98 -0.36
N GLY A 161 7.16 -8.08 -0.84
CA GLY A 161 7.51 -8.86 -2.03
C GLY A 161 7.17 -10.35 -1.91
N THR A 162 7.08 -10.86 -0.67
CA THR A 162 6.61 -12.22 -0.37
C THR A 162 5.23 -12.50 -0.98
N ILE A 163 4.33 -11.51 -1.04
CA ILE A 163 2.98 -11.70 -1.59
C ILE A 163 3.01 -11.95 -3.11
N LEU A 164 3.94 -11.32 -3.83
CA LEU A 164 4.15 -11.59 -5.25
C LEU A 164 4.70 -13.02 -5.46
N VAL A 165 5.60 -13.48 -4.58
CA VAL A 165 6.10 -14.86 -4.59
C VAL A 165 4.97 -15.86 -4.33
N HIS A 166 4.06 -15.57 -3.39
CA HIS A 166 2.85 -16.38 -3.16
C HIS A 166 2.01 -16.50 -4.43
N LYS A 167 1.82 -15.39 -5.15
CA LYS A 167 1.03 -15.38 -6.39
C LYS A 167 1.69 -16.22 -7.48
N VAL A 168 3.01 -16.10 -7.67
CA VAL A 168 3.75 -16.89 -8.66
C VAL A 168 3.66 -18.38 -8.33
N ALA A 169 4.01 -18.75 -7.10
CA ALA A 169 4.02 -20.14 -6.65
C ALA A 169 2.63 -20.78 -6.69
N GLY A 170 1.61 -20.07 -6.20
CA GLY A 170 0.24 -20.57 -6.16
C GLY A 170 -0.35 -20.75 -7.55
N ALA A 171 -0.09 -19.82 -8.48
CA ALA A 171 -0.52 -19.96 -9.87
C ALA A 171 0.21 -21.09 -10.60
N ALA A 172 1.50 -21.31 -10.29
CA ALA A 172 2.27 -22.44 -10.82
C ALA A 172 1.72 -23.77 -10.31
N ALA A 173 1.46 -23.86 -9.00
CA ALA A 173 0.84 -25.04 -8.39
C ALA A 173 -0.57 -25.30 -8.95
N ASP A 174 -1.38 -24.24 -9.12
CA ASP A 174 -2.74 -24.37 -9.66
C ASP A 174 -2.76 -24.79 -11.13
N ALA A 175 -1.72 -24.45 -11.90
CA ALA A 175 -1.49 -24.95 -13.26
C ALA A 175 -1.02 -26.42 -13.31
N GLY A 176 -0.86 -27.09 -12.17
CA GLY A 176 -0.55 -28.52 -12.08
C GLY A 176 0.94 -28.86 -12.24
N LEU A 177 1.83 -27.89 -12.03
CA LEU A 177 3.28 -28.13 -12.09
C LEU A 177 3.74 -29.07 -10.96
N SER A 178 4.91 -29.69 -11.18
CA SER A 178 5.55 -30.54 -10.17
C SER A 178 6.09 -29.70 -9.00
N LEU A 179 6.29 -30.31 -7.83
CA LEU A 179 6.87 -29.61 -6.67
C LEU A 179 8.21 -28.94 -6.99
N ALA A 180 9.07 -29.59 -7.77
CA ALA A 180 10.36 -29.05 -8.16
C ALA A 180 10.22 -27.80 -9.05
N ASP A 181 9.29 -27.83 -10.00
CA ASP A 181 9.05 -26.69 -10.89
C ASP A 181 8.39 -25.52 -10.16
N VAL A 182 7.42 -25.80 -9.27
CA VAL A 182 6.80 -24.78 -8.41
C VAL A 182 7.85 -24.13 -7.49
N ALA A 183 8.74 -24.92 -6.89
CA ALA A 183 9.84 -24.40 -6.08
C ALA A 183 10.83 -23.57 -6.91
N ALA A 184 11.13 -23.98 -8.14
CA ALA A 184 12.01 -23.25 -9.04
C ALA A 184 11.41 -21.89 -9.45
N GLU A 185 10.12 -21.84 -9.82
CA GLU A 185 9.44 -20.58 -10.15
C GLU A 185 9.34 -19.65 -8.93
N ALA A 186 9.01 -20.19 -7.75
CA ALA A 186 8.95 -19.42 -6.51
C ALA A 186 10.33 -18.86 -6.14
N LYS A 187 11.39 -19.65 -6.29
CA LYS A 187 12.76 -19.21 -6.05
C LYS A 187 13.17 -18.10 -7.02
N HIS A 188 12.92 -18.28 -8.32
CA HIS A 188 13.18 -17.26 -9.34
C HIS A 188 12.45 -15.95 -9.01
N ALA A 189 11.17 -16.01 -8.63
CA ALA A 189 10.42 -14.84 -8.19
C ALA A 189 11.02 -14.18 -6.94
N SER A 190 11.49 -14.97 -5.96
CA SER A 190 12.12 -14.46 -4.74
C SER A 190 13.48 -13.76 -4.99
N GLU A 191 14.22 -14.21 -6.00
CA GLU A 191 15.50 -13.62 -6.42
C GLU A 191 15.29 -12.39 -7.32
N ALA A 192 14.09 -12.25 -7.90
CA ALA A 192 13.71 -11.16 -8.79
C ALA A 192 12.98 -10.01 -8.07
N VAL A 193 12.95 -9.96 -6.74
CA VAL A 193 12.18 -8.96 -5.98
C VAL A 193 13.02 -8.19 -4.95
N GLY A 194 12.77 -6.88 -4.88
CA GLY A 194 13.37 -5.97 -3.91
C GLY A 194 12.35 -5.00 -3.34
N THR A 195 12.37 -4.81 -2.03
CA THR A 195 11.41 -3.99 -1.26
C THR A 195 12.15 -3.08 -0.30
N MET A 196 11.64 -1.87 -0.09
CA MET A 196 12.06 -1.04 1.04
C MET A 196 10.86 -0.26 1.59
N GLY A 197 10.75 -0.25 2.91
CA GLY A 197 9.71 0.46 3.66
C GLY A 197 10.13 1.87 4.10
N VAL A 198 9.14 2.68 4.44
CA VAL A 198 9.27 3.96 5.15
C VAL A 198 8.12 4.08 6.13
N ALA A 199 8.43 4.43 7.38
CA ALA A 199 7.46 4.58 8.46
C ALA A 199 7.37 6.05 8.90
N LEU A 200 6.15 6.57 9.01
CA LEU A 200 5.82 7.86 9.62
C LEU A 200 5.55 7.72 11.12
N SER A 201 5.13 6.53 11.56
CA SER A 201 4.95 6.17 12.96
C SER A 201 5.39 4.72 13.20
N VAL A 202 5.62 4.36 14.45
CA VAL A 202 5.72 2.97 14.86
C VAL A 202 4.33 2.41 15.14
N CYS A 203 4.15 1.09 14.98
CA CYS A 203 2.89 0.45 15.33
C CYS A 203 2.70 0.34 16.84
N THR A 204 1.43 0.19 17.25
CA THR A 204 1.05 -0.11 18.63
C THR A 204 0.75 -1.60 18.74
N LEU A 205 1.36 -2.32 19.68
CA LEU A 205 0.98 -3.70 19.97
C LEU A 205 -0.34 -3.78 20.76
N PRO A 206 -1.19 -4.81 20.56
CA PRO A 206 -2.39 -5.02 21.36
C PRO A 206 -2.08 -5.02 22.86
N GLY A 207 -2.88 -4.26 23.63
CA GLY A 207 -2.70 -4.13 25.06
C GLY A 207 -1.52 -3.25 25.51
N GLN A 208 -0.68 -2.76 24.59
CA GLN A 208 0.53 -1.99 24.93
C GLN A 208 0.38 -0.48 24.63
N VAL A 209 1.36 0.29 25.09
CA VAL A 209 1.52 1.71 24.78
C VAL A 209 2.37 1.84 23.52
N THR A 210 2.02 2.76 22.64
CA THR A 210 2.81 3.07 21.44
C THR A 210 4.21 3.54 21.84
N SER A 211 5.25 3.02 21.18
CA SER A 211 6.62 3.49 21.41
C SER A 211 6.78 4.93 20.92
N ASP A 212 7.54 5.72 21.66
CA ASP A 212 7.88 7.12 21.36
C ASP A 212 9.21 7.27 20.60
N ARG A 213 9.73 6.17 20.03
CA ARG A 213 11.04 6.13 19.36
C ARG A 213 11.12 7.03 18.11
N LEU A 214 9.98 7.32 17.48
CA LEU A 214 9.89 8.17 16.29
C LEU A 214 9.09 9.43 16.62
N GLY A 215 9.74 10.60 16.50
CA GLY A 215 9.12 11.90 16.80
C GLY A 215 8.11 12.38 15.74
N PRO A 216 7.31 13.42 16.04
CA PRO A 216 6.22 13.89 15.17
C PRO A 216 6.68 14.47 13.82
N GLU A 217 7.92 14.92 13.72
CA GLU A 217 8.53 15.46 12.50
C GLU A 217 9.53 14.49 11.87
N GLN A 218 9.56 13.23 12.34
CA GLN A 218 10.53 12.24 11.89
C GLN A 218 9.87 11.12 11.11
N ILE A 219 10.63 10.57 10.17
CA ILE A 219 10.31 9.34 9.45
C ILE A 219 11.48 8.37 9.56
N GLU A 220 11.18 7.08 9.47
CA GLU A 220 12.21 6.04 9.50
C GLU A 220 12.27 5.27 8.19
N LEU A 221 13.41 5.38 7.54
CA LEU A 221 13.72 4.74 6.27
C LEU A 221 14.13 3.29 6.54
N GLY A 222 13.41 2.34 5.94
CA GLY A 222 13.73 0.93 6.03
C GLY A 222 13.31 0.27 7.34
N LEU A 223 12.37 0.84 8.09
CA LEU A 223 11.83 0.21 9.29
C LEU A 223 11.19 -1.15 8.95
N GLY A 224 11.43 -2.16 9.80
CA GLY A 224 10.93 -3.53 9.59
C GLY A 224 9.48 -3.70 10.02
N ILE A 225 8.81 -4.72 9.48
CA ILE A 225 7.38 -4.98 9.75
C ILE A 225 7.06 -5.41 11.19
N HIS A 226 8.05 -5.71 12.04
CA HIS A 226 7.84 -5.95 13.47
C HIS A 226 8.35 -4.78 14.34
N GLY A 227 8.59 -3.61 13.73
CA GLY A 227 9.16 -2.44 14.41
C GLY A 227 10.68 -2.46 14.56
N GLU A 228 11.38 -3.38 13.88
CA GLU A 228 12.85 -3.42 13.93
C GLU A 228 13.45 -2.14 13.33
N PRO A 229 14.54 -1.61 13.92
CA PRO A 229 15.19 -0.41 13.43
C PRO A 229 15.49 -0.47 11.93
N GLY A 230 15.26 0.65 11.27
CA GLY A 230 15.56 0.86 9.87
C GLY A 230 17.01 1.26 9.61
N ALA A 231 17.26 1.70 8.39
CA ALA A 231 18.55 2.21 7.95
C ALA A 231 18.87 3.59 8.54
N ALA A 232 17.85 4.46 8.64
CA ALA A 232 18.02 5.82 9.16
C ALA A 232 16.70 6.42 9.66
N VAL A 233 16.80 7.28 10.68
CA VAL A 233 15.74 8.21 11.07
C VAL A 233 16.10 9.59 10.51
N VAL A 234 15.18 10.21 9.79
CA VAL A 234 15.37 11.51 9.13
C VAL A 234 14.16 12.41 9.39
N GLU A 235 14.29 13.72 9.15
CA GLU A 235 13.15 14.64 9.17
C GLU A 235 12.16 14.32 8.04
N LEU A 236 10.86 14.55 8.29
CA LEU A 236 9.79 14.36 7.33
C LEU A 236 10.09 15.09 6.02
N GLN A 237 10.10 14.35 4.93
CA GLN A 237 10.33 14.87 3.58
C GLN A 237 9.05 14.81 2.75
N THR A 238 9.04 15.51 1.61
CA THR A 238 7.99 15.31 0.62
C THR A 238 8.03 13.88 0.09
N VAL A 239 6.86 13.34 -0.25
CA VAL A 239 6.73 11.99 -0.82
C VAL A 239 7.60 11.77 -2.06
N ASP A 240 7.86 12.82 -2.84
CA ASP A 240 8.69 12.72 -4.04
C ASP A 240 10.15 12.38 -3.69
N VAL A 241 10.70 13.05 -2.69
CA VAL A 241 12.05 12.80 -2.16
C VAL A 241 12.13 11.41 -1.52
N VAL A 242 11.09 11.01 -0.78
CA VAL A 242 11.04 9.68 -0.14
C VAL A 242 11.03 8.57 -1.20
N VAL A 243 10.19 8.69 -2.23
CA VAL A 243 10.11 7.70 -3.33
C VAL A 243 11.43 7.61 -4.10
N GLU A 244 12.06 8.75 -4.42
CA GLU A 244 13.39 8.76 -5.06
C GLU A 244 14.44 8.02 -4.24
N HIS A 245 14.48 8.26 -2.93
CA HIS A 245 15.40 7.58 -2.02
C HIS A 245 15.15 6.07 -1.98
N VAL A 246 13.89 5.67 -1.81
CA VAL A 246 13.49 4.25 -1.74
C VAL A 246 13.84 3.51 -3.05
N LEU A 247 13.53 4.10 -4.21
CA LEU A 247 13.88 3.50 -5.50
C LEU A 247 15.39 3.42 -5.72
N LYS A 248 16.13 4.47 -5.36
CA LYS A 248 17.60 4.48 -5.44
C LYS A 248 18.21 3.34 -4.62
N GLN A 249 17.67 3.07 -3.44
CA GLN A 249 18.17 1.99 -2.58
C GLN A 249 17.85 0.61 -3.15
N ILE A 250 16.62 0.38 -3.62
CA ILE A 250 16.21 -0.90 -4.23
C ILE A 250 17.03 -1.18 -5.50
N LEU A 251 17.30 -0.16 -6.31
CA LEU A 251 17.99 -0.25 -7.61
C LEU A 251 19.50 0.00 -7.51
N SER A 252 20.05 0.01 -6.29
CA SER A 252 21.45 0.33 -6.04
C SER A 252 22.39 -0.67 -6.73
N GLN A 253 23.32 -0.12 -7.52
CA GLN A 253 24.39 -0.89 -8.15
C GLN A 253 25.47 -1.34 -7.14
N GLU A 254 25.49 -0.76 -5.94
CA GLU A 254 26.44 -1.14 -4.89
C GLU A 254 25.98 -2.41 -4.17
N THR A 255 24.68 -2.53 -3.88
CA THR A 255 24.13 -3.70 -3.17
C THR A 255 23.76 -4.83 -4.14
N GLN A 256 23.31 -4.48 -5.35
CA GLN A 256 22.82 -5.41 -6.38
C GLN A 256 21.78 -6.42 -5.87
N TYR A 257 20.99 -6.02 -4.86
CA TYR A 257 19.97 -6.88 -4.26
C TYR A 257 18.85 -7.28 -5.20
N LEU A 258 18.55 -6.41 -6.17
CA LEU A 258 17.63 -6.68 -7.27
C LEU A 258 18.43 -6.65 -8.58
N PRO A 259 18.63 -7.79 -9.26
CA PRO A 259 19.35 -7.84 -10.53
C PRO A 259 18.48 -7.30 -11.68
N ILE A 260 18.35 -5.97 -11.75
CA ILE A 260 17.58 -5.25 -12.76
C ILE A 260 18.43 -4.16 -13.42
N THR A 261 18.21 -3.94 -14.72
CA THR A 261 18.99 -2.97 -15.51
C THR A 261 18.08 -2.13 -16.40
N ARG A 262 18.58 -1.01 -16.91
CA ARG A 262 17.88 -0.20 -17.92
C ARG A 262 17.48 -1.07 -19.12
N GLY A 263 16.23 -0.94 -19.57
CA GLY A 263 15.62 -1.78 -20.61
C GLY A 263 14.95 -3.06 -20.07
N SER A 264 15.04 -3.33 -18.76
CA SER A 264 14.26 -4.39 -18.11
C SER A 264 12.81 -3.96 -17.93
N ASN A 265 11.96 -4.94 -17.66
CA ASN A 265 10.60 -4.72 -17.22
C ASN A 265 10.44 -5.03 -15.73
N ALA A 266 9.46 -4.41 -15.09
CA ALA A 266 9.12 -4.65 -13.71
C ALA A 266 7.61 -4.57 -13.42
N VAL A 267 7.23 -5.28 -12.36
CA VAL A 267 6.01 -5.06 -11.60
C VAL A 267 6.32 -4.17 -10.40
N LEU A 268 5.47 -3.17 -10.18
CA LEU A 268 5.54 -2.26 -9.05
C LEU A 268 4.42 -2.59 -8.06
N LEU A 269 4.75 -2.69 -6.78
CA LEU A 269 3.80 -2.83 -5.68
C LEU A 269 4.02 -1.69 -4.67
N ILE A 270 2.99 -0.87 -4.47
CA ILE A 270 2.92 0.16 -3.44
C ILE A 270 2.05 -0.38 -2.31
N ASN A 271 2.68 -0.76 -1.20
CA ASN A 271 2.03 -1.41 -0.08
C ASN A 271 1.92 -0.45 1.12
N GLY A 272 0.70 -0.22 1.63
CA GLY A 272 0.48 0.48 2.89
C GLY A 272 0.80 -0.39 4.10
N LEU A 273 1.41 0.18 5.13
CA LEU A 273 1.82 -0.54 6.34
C LEU A 273 0.72 -0.62 7.42
N GLY A 274 -0.48 -0.10 7.15
CA GLY A 274 -1.61 -0.15 8.07
C GLY A 274 -2.47 1.10 8.02
N ALA A 275 -1.99 2.19 8.63
CA ALA A 275 -2.74 3.42 8.85
C ALA A 275 -2.64 4.45 7.70
N THR A 276 -1.95 4.11 6.60
CA THR A 276 -1.74 5.04 5.48
C THR A 276 -2.95 5.07 4.53
N PRO A 277 -3.59 6.23 4.33
CA PRO A 277 -4.72 6.37 3.41
C PRO A 277 -4.34 6.03 1.96
N VAL A 278 -5.31 5.48 1.21
CA VAL A 278 -5.14 5.16 -0.22
C VAL A 278 -4.71 6.40 -1.03
N MET A 279 -5.16 7.60 -0.65
CA MET A 279 -4.74 8.86 -1.28
C MET A 279 -3.21 9.01 -1.27
N GLU A 280 -2.56 8.76 -0.14
CA GLU A 280 -1.11 8.87 0.01
C GLU A 280 -0.39 7.79 -0.79
N LEU A 281 -0.91 6.57 -0.81
CA LEU A 281 -0.38 5.49 -1.65
C LEU A 281 -0.45 5.84 -3.15
N MET A 282 -1.53 6.48 -3.59
CA MET A 282 -1.69 6.94 -4.98
C MET A 282 -0.73 8.08 -5.32
N ILE A 283 -0.45 8.97 -4.37
CA ILE A 283 0.56 10.03 -4.54
C ILE A 283 1.96 9.41 -4.69
N ALA A 284 2.29 8.37 -3.91
CA ALA A 284 3.54 7.63 -4.08
C ALA A 284 3.61 6.94 -5.45
N ALA A 285 2.53 6.29 -5.89
CA ALA A 285 2.45 5.66 -7.21
C ALA A 285 2.61 6.68 -8.36
N ARG A 286 2.04 7.89 -8.21
CA ARG A 286 2.18 9.01 -9.15
C ARG A 286 3.63 9.40 -9.37
N LYS A 287 4.48 9.32 -8.35
CA LYS A 287 5.93 9.55 -8.47
C LYS A 287 6.67 8.31 -8.95
N ALA A 288 6.44 7.15 -8.34
CA ALA A 288 7.27 5.96 -8.54
C ALA A 288 7.23 5.42 -9.98
N VAL A 289 6.05 5.43 -10.61
CA VAL A 289 5.89 4.94 -11.99
C VAL A 289 6.74 5.73 -13.00
N PRO A 290 6.56 7.06 -13.15
CA PRO A 290 7.34 7.82 -14.12
C PRO A 290 8.83 7.83 -13.76
N GLU A 291 9.19 7.81 -12.48
CA GLU A 291 10.58 7.73 -12.03
C GLU A 291 11.27 6.47 -12.57
N LEU A 292 10.64 5.29 -12.40
CA LEU A 292 11.14 4.03 -12.96
C LEU A 292 11.31 4.08 -14.48
N GLN A 293 10.31 4.62 -15.18
CA GLN A 293 10.30 4.64 -16.64
C GLN A 293 11.27 5.64 -17.25
N LEU A 294 11.37 6.85 -16.69
CA LEU A 294 12.11 7.96 -17.29
C LEU A 294 13.57 7.97 -16.81
N GLU A 295 13.79 7.89 -15.50
CA GLU A 295 15.13 8.00 -14.91
C GLU A 295 15.87 6.67 -14.98
N TYR A 296 15.24 5.59 -14.53
CA TYR A 296 15.87 4.26 -14.52
C TYR A 296 15.72 3.51 -15.87
N GLY A 297 14.82 3.94 -16.74
CA GLY A 297 14.58 3.31 -18.03
C GLY A 297 14.04 1.88 -17.89
N ILE A 298 13.23 1.62 -16.87
CA ILE A 298 12.59 0.33 -16.56
C ILE A 298 11.11 0.44 -16.94
N ALA A 299 10.63 -0.45 -17.80
CA ALA A 299 9.23 -0.50 -18.17
C ALA A 299 8.39 -1.05 -17.00
N VAL A 300 7.24 -0.43 -16.71
CA VAL A 300 6.34 -0.86 -15.63
C VAL A 300 5.14 -1.60 -16.22
N ASP A 301 5.17 -2.93 -16.18
CA ASP A 301 4.14 -3.80 -16.77
C ASP A 301 2.85 -3.81 -15.94
N ARG A 302 2.98 -3.86 -14.61
CA ARG A 302 1.87 -3.91 -13.66
C ARG A 302 2.13 -3.00 -12.47
N VAL A 303 1.06 -2.43 -11.92
CA VAL A 303 1.09 -1.67 -10.68
C VAL A 303 0.00 -2.20 -9.75
N TYR A 304 0.40 -2.60 -8.55
CA TYR A 304 -0.49 -2.94 -7.47
C TYR A 304 -0.36 -1.86 -6.39
N THR A 305 -1.49 -1.36 -5.88
CA THR A 305 -1.49 -0.32 -4.85
C THR A 305 -2.61 -0.59 -3.86
N GLY A 306 -2.28 -0.59 -2.57
CA GLY A 306 -3.21 -1.00 -1.51
C GLY A 306 -2.47 -1.55 -0.30
N THR A 307 -3.18 -2.36 0.49
CA THR A 307 -2.66 -2.93 1.73
C THR A 307 -2.53 -4.44 1.57
N PHE A 308 -1.30 -4.93 1.54
CA PHE A 308 -0.97 -6.33 1.23
C PHE A 308 -0.23 -7.02 2.38
N MET A 309 0.70 -6.31 3.03
CA MET A 309 1.42 -6.78 4.21
C MET A 309 1.61 -5.59 5.15
N THR A 310 0.84 -5.57 6.23
CA THR A 310 0.86 -4.47 7.21
C THR A 310 1.91 -4.67 8.29
N SER A 311 1.99 -3.69 9.17
CA SER A 311 2.54 -3.79 10.51
C SER A 311 1.51 -3.14 11.45
N LEU A 312 0.38 -3.81 11.68
CA LEU A 312 -0.75 -3.32 12.48
C LEU A 312 -1.22 -1.92 12.02
N ASP A 313 -1.13 -0.92 12.90
CA ASP A 313 -1.54 0.47 12.73
C ASP A 313 -0.38 1.40 12.34
N MET A 314 0.72 0.86 11.81
CA MET A 314 1.84 1.66 11.33
C MET A 314 1.42 2.59 10.19
N ALA A 315 1.65 3.89 10.37
CA ALA A 315 1.58 4.84 9.27
C ALA A 315 2.90 4.77 8.50
N GLY A 316 2.81 4.57 7.19
CA GLY A 316 3.95 4.32 6.32
C GLY A 316 3.59 3.48 5.10
N LEU A 317 4.56 3.33 4.20
CA LEU A 317 4.40 2.54 2.99
C LEU A 317 5.68 1.76 2.69
N SER A 318 5.58 0.81 1.78
CA SER A 318 6.72 0.14 1.18
C SER A 318 6.56 0.12 -0.33
N ILE A 319 7.69 0.22 -1.02
CA ILE A 319 7.76 0.06 -2.47
C ILE A 319 8.47 -1.25 -2.74
N THR A 320 7.85 -2.07 -3.56
CA THR A 320 8.40 -3.34 -4.04
C THR A 320 8.53 -3.28 -5.55
N ILE A 321 9.69 -3.69 -6.06
CA ILE A 321 9.98 -3.88 -7.48
C ILE A 321 10.25 -5.36 -7.69
N MET A 322 9.49 -5.99 -8.58
CA MET A 322 9.77 -7.34 -9.07
C MET A 322 10.16 -7.23 -10.55
N ARG A 323 11.37 -7.65 -10.91
CA ARG A 323 11.76 -7.78 -12.32
C ARG A 323 10.83 -8.80 -12.97
N SER A 324 10.15 -8.39 -14.03
CA SER A 324 9.18 -9.23 -14.73
C SER A 324 9.77 -9.85 -15.99
N ASP A 325 9.36 -11.09 -16.24
CA ASP A 325 9.43 -11.77 -17.51
C ASP A 325 8.03 -12.30 -17.87
N GLU A 326 7.88 -12.88 -19.07
CA GLU A 326 6.58 -13.37 -19.53
C GLU A 326 5.98 -14.42 -18.60
N ASN A 327 6.80 -15.28 -17.98
CA ASN A 327 6.30 -16.30 -17.06
C ASN A 327 5.76 -15.67 -15.77
N ILE A 328 6.52 -14.76 -15.15
CA ILE A 328 6.06 -14.02 -13.97
C ILE A 328 4.75 -13.28 -14.28
N LEU A 329 4.65 -12.59 -15.42
CA LEU A 329 3.43 -11.87 -15.78
C LEU A 329 2.23 -12.80 -15.95
N GLN A 330 2.40 -13.92 -16.66
CA GLN A 330 1.35 -14.94 -16.81
C GLN A 330 0.89 -15.48 -15.44
N ARG A 331 1.81 -15.70 -14.50
CA ARG A 331 1.46 -16.15 -13.14
C ARG A 331 0.77 -15.08 -12.32
N LEU A 332 1.18 -13.82 -12.43
CA LEU A 332 0.53 -12.70 -11.73
C LEU A 332 -0.88 -12.43 -12.27
N ASP A 333 -1.08 -12.57 -13.57
CA ASP A 333 -2.37 -12.37 -14.25
C ASP A 333 -3.31 -13.59 -14.10
N ALA A 334 -2.78 -14.77 -13.78
CA ALA A 334 -3.60 -15.97 -13.60
C ALA A 334 -4.70 -15.76 -12.53
N PRO A 335 -5.91 -16.31 -12.73
CA PRO A 335 -7.02 -16.08 -11.82
C PRO A 335 -6.75 -16.63 -10.42
N THR A 336 -7.33 -15.97 -9.42
CA THR A 336 -7.33 -16.46 -8.04
C THR A 336 -8.64 -16.11 -7.35
N LYS A 337 -9.01 -16.90 -6.35
CA LYS A 337 -10.11 -16.60 -5.43
C LYS A 337 -9.62 -16.20 -4.02
N ALA A 338 -8.32 -15.91 -3.87
CA ALA A 338 -7.78 -15.41 -2.62
C ALA A 338 -8.39 -14.05 -2.28
N PRO A 339 -8.96 -13.87 -1.06
CA PRO A 339 -9.72 -12.67 -0.70
C PRO A 339 -9.03 -11.32 -0.93
N ALA A 340 -7.72 -11.25 -0.68
CA ALA A 340 -6.97 -10.00 -0.65
C ALA A 340 -6.11 -9.76 -1.90
N TRP A 341 -6.17 -10.63 -2.92
CA TRP A 341 -5.50 -10.35 -4.18
C TRP A 341 -6.36 -9.42 -5.04
N PRO A 342 -5.84 -8.27 -5.49
CA PRO A 342 -6.61 -7.33 -6.30
C PRO A 342 -6.98 -7.98 -7.64
N VAL A 343 -8.14 -7.61 -8.18
CA VAL A 343 -8.52 -7.99 -9.54
C VAL A 343 -7.42 -7.49 -10.49
N GLY A 344 -6.84 -8.42 -11.26
CA GLY A 344 -5.75 -8.12 -12.18
C GLY A 344 -6.16 -7.02 -13.15
N SER A 345 -5.29 -6.01 -13.32
CA SER A 345 -5.41 -5.09 -14.46
C SER A 345 -4.83 -5.77 -15.67
N GLU A 346 -5.59 -6.68 -16.29
CA GLU A 346 -5.20 -7.28 -17.56
C GLU A 346 -4.97 -6.17 -18.60
N GLY A 347 -3.86 -6.28 -19.33
CA GLY A 347 -3.56 -5.41 -20.47
C GLY A 347 -2.21 -4.70 -20.39
N ASN A 348 -1.69 -4.29 -21.56
CA ASN A 348 -0.52 -3.44 -21.63
C ASN A 348 -0.87 -2.05 -21.13
N ARG A 349 -0.01 -1.48 -20.28
CA ARG A 349 -0.17 -0.09 -19.85
C ARG A 349 -0.07 0.82 -21.09
N PRO A 350 -1.11 1.59 -21.43
CA PRO A 350 -1.02 2.51 -22.56
C PRO A 350 0.08 3.55 -22.28
N PRO A 351 0.68 4.14 -23.34
CA PRO A 351 1.63 5.24 -23.19
C PRO A 351 1.00 6.43 -22.43
N ALA A 352 1.81 7.45 -22.14
CA ALA A 352 1.42 8.63 -21.35
C ALA A 352 -0.05 9.05 -21.56
N LYS A 353 -0.79 9.20 -20.46
CA LYS A 353 -2.22 9.58 -20.51
C LYS A 353 -2.34 10.97 -21.13
N PHE A 354 -3.10 11.08 -22.22
CA PHE A 354 -3.44 12.36 -22.83
C PHE A 354 -4.71 12.93 -22.19
N PRO A 355 -4.80 14.25 -21.94
CA PRO A 355 -6.04 14.88 -21.51
C PRO A 355 -7.14 14.66 -22.55
N VAL A 356 -8.29 14.17 -22.10
CA VAL A 356 -9.49 14.12 -22.94
C VAL A 356 -10.11 15.52 -22.92
N ALA A 357 -10.32 16.12 -24.10
CA ALA A 357 -10.91 17.44 -24.20
C ALA A 357 -12.33 17.46 -23.62
N VAL A 358 -12.67 18.52 -22.90
CA VAL A 358 -14.05 18.75 -22.41
C VAL A 358 -14.95 18.96 -23.64
N PRO A 359 -16.06 18.21 -23.78
CA PRO A 359 -17.00 18.44 -24.86
C PRO A 359 -17.54 19.87 -24.85
N PRO A 360 -17.72 20.52 -26.01
CA PRO A 360 -18.24 21.89 -26.06
C PRO A 360 -19.66 21.96 -25.49
N SER A 361 -19.93 23.00 -24.69
CA SER A 361 -21.28 23.27 -24.18
C SER A 361 -22.17 23.85 -25.30
N PRO A 362 -23.42 23.39 -25.45
CA PRO A 362 -24.35 23.93 -26.47
C PRO A 362 -24.74 25.41 -26.26
N SER A 363 -24.42 26.01 -25.11
CA SER A 363 -24.96 27.32 -24.71
C SER A 363 -23.90 28.35 -24.30
N MET A 364 -22.61 28.14 -24.56
CA MET A 364 -21.60 29.11 -24.16
C MET A 364 -21.59 30.32 -25.11
N LYS A 365 -21.93 31.50 -24.56
CA LYS A 365 -21.42 32.78 -25.07
C LYS A 365 -19.96 32.89 -24.61
N ASP A 366 -19.09 33.34 -25.49
CA ASP A 366 -17.65 33.45 -25.23
C ASP A 366 -17.36 34.24 -23.94
N ASP A 367 -16.52 33.67 -23.07
CA ASP A 367 -15.88 34.39 -21.97
C ASP A 367 -14.90 35.40 -22.58
N GLU A 368 -15.36 36.61 -22.91
CA GLU A 368 -14.49 37.67 -23.43
C GLU A 368 -13.50 38.12 -22.35
N ILE A 369 -12.20 37.87 -22.58
CA ILE A 369 -11.12 38.46 -21.80
C ILE A 369 -11.01 39.94 -22.16
N LEU A 370 -10.98 40.81 -21.14
CA LEU A 370 -10.82 42.25 -21.34
C LEU A 370 -9.49 42.57 -22.03
N SER A 371 -9.56 43.07 -23.26
CA SER A 371 -8.37 43.38 -24.07
C SER A 371 -7.70 44.72 -23.72
N GLU A 372 -8.39 45.62 -23.00
CA GLU A 372 -7.83 46.91 -22.56
C GLU A 372 -8.33 47.30 -21.15
N ARG A 373 -7.41 47.70 -20.24
CA ARG A 373 -7.77 48.26 -18.93
C ARG A 373 -8.38 49.65 -19.14
N GLN A 374 -9.68 49.78 -18.92
CA GLN A 374 -10.33 51.09 -18.84
C GLN A 374 -9.84 51.86 -17.60
N GLU A 375 -9.74 53.19 -17.70
CA GLU A 375 -9.52 54.02 -16.52
C GLU A 375 -10.68 53.83 -15.52
N LEU A 376 -10.32 53.56 -14.26
CA LEU A 376 -11.29 53.37 -13.20
C LEU A 376 -11.91 54.72 -12.80
N SER A 377 -13.23 54.73 -12.71
CA SER A 377 -13.96 55.81 -12.04
C SER A 377 -13.62 55.83 -10.55
N LYS A 378 -13.93 56.92 -9.86
CA LYS A 378 -13.76 57.01 -8.40
C LYS A 378 -14.48 55.86 -7.67
N GLN A 379 -15.67 55.50 -8.16
CA GLN A 379 -16.46 54.38 -7.66
C GLN A 379 -15.79 53.03 -7.95
N GLY A 380 -15.21 52.86 -9.15
CA GLY A 380 -14.45 51.67 -9.52
C GLY A 380 -13.23 51.44 -8.62
N CYS A 381 -12.46 52.50 -8.32
CA CYS A 381 -11.34 52.40 -7.36
C CYS A 381 -11.81 52.02 -5.95
N MET A 382 -12.97 52.53 -5.52
CA MET A 382 -13.54 52.16 -4.21
C MET A 382 -13.99 50.69 -4.19
N LEU A 383 -14.60 50.21 -5.27
CA LEU A 383 -15.05 48.82 -5.40
C LEU A 383 -13.85 47.85 -5.43
N GLU A 384 -12.82 48.18 -6.20
CA GLU A 384 -11.55 47.43 -6.25
C GLU A 384 -10.94 47.30 -4.85
N ALA A 385 -10.77 48.42 -4.14
CA ALA A 385 -10.20 48.44 -2.81
C ALA A 385 -11.04 47.64 -1.80
N ALA A 386 -12.37 47.68 -1.92
CA ALA A 386 -13.28 46.93 -1.06
C ALA A 386 -13.18 45.42 -1.29
N ILE A 387 -13.15 44.98 -2.56
CA ILE A 387 -12.98 43.57 -2.93
C ILE A 387 -11.61 43.08 -2.45
N GLU A 388 -10.55 43.86 -2.69
CA GLU A 388 -9.20 43.51 -2.29
C GLU A 388 -9.06 43.37 -0.77
N ALA A 389 -9.64 44.30 0.00
CA ALA A 389 -9.64 44.23 1.45
C ALA A 389 -10.40 43.00 1.98
N ALA A 390 -11.59 42.72 1.45
CA ALA A 390 -12.39 41.56 1.86
C ALA A 390 -11.70 40.23 1.52
N ALA A 391 -11.11 40.11 0.32
CA ALA A 391 -10.41 38.90 -0.08
C ALA A 391 -9.15 38.66 0.75
N LYS A 392 -8.38 39.71 1.08
CA LYS A 392 -7.21 39.60 1.96
C LYS A 392 -7.60 39.15 3.36
N GLU A 393 -8.66 39.72 3.93
CA GLU A 393 -9.15 39.32 5.25
C GLU A 393 -9.55 37.82 5.26
N LEU A 394 -10.25 37.34 4.22
CA LEU A 394 -10.61 35.92 4.10
C LEU A 394 -9.38 35.02 3.97
N ILE A 395 -8.33 35.47 3.27
CA ILE A 395 -7.07 34.75 3.15
C ILE A 395 -6.39 34.64 4.52
N ASP A 396 -6.33 35.73 5.28
CA ASP A 396 -5.71 35.79 6.60
C ASP A 396 -6.49 34.97 7.65
N LEU A 397 -7.81 34.86 7.50
CA LEU A 397 -8.68 34.09 8.37
C LEU A 397 -8.66 32.58 8.10
N LYS A 398 -7.95 32.08 7.08
CA LYS A 398 -7.96 30.67 6.66
C LYS A 398 -7.81 29.68 7.83
N ASP A 399 -6.76 29.82 8.63
CA ASP A 399 -6.47 28.83 9.67
C ASP A 399 -7.46 28.91 10.83
N ASN A 400 -7.92 30.11 11.18
CA ASN A 400 -8.96 30.32 12.19
C ASN A 400 -10.30 29.72 11.76
N LEU A 401 -10.69 29.93 10.50
CA LEU A 401 -11.93 29.38 9.93
C LEU A 401 -11.89 27.86 9.91
N ASN A 402 -10.76 27.25 9.55
CA ASN A 402 -10.59 25.80 9.64
C ASN A 402 -10.64 25.30 11.10
N ASP A 403 -10.02 25.99 12.07
CA ASP A 403 -10.08 25.59 13.48
C ASP A 403 -11.50 25.66 14.03
N TRP A 404 -12.25 26.73 13.72
CA TRP A 404 -13.65 26.87 14.14
C TRP A 404 -14.54 25.82 13.50
N ASP A 405 -14.37 25.59 12.21
CA ASP A 405 -15.11 24.59 11.47
C ASP A 405 -14.79 23.17 11.96
N SER A 406 -13.53 22.87 12.32
CA SER A 406 -13.14 21.54 12.83
C SER A 406 -13.84 21.13 14.14
N LYS A 407 -14.46 22.07 14.86
CA LYS A 407 -15.20 21.75 16.10
C LYS A 407 -16.51 21.00 15.84
N VAL A 408 -17.18 21.26 14.71
CA VAL A 408 -18.52 20.72 14.43
C VAL A 408 -18.75 20.36 12.95
N GLY A 409 -17.97 20.92 12.03
CA GLY A 409 -17.96 20.66 10.61
C GLY A 409 -16.79 19.74 10.19
N ASP A 410 -16.33 19.89 8.95
CA ASP A 410 -15.27 19.07 8.35
C ASP A 410 -13.87 19.71 8.43
N GLY A 411 -13.79 20.98 8.85
CA GLY A 411 -12.52 21.66 9.08
C GLY A 411 -11.89 22.20 7.81
N ASP A 412 -12.67 22.39 6.74
CA ASP A 412 -12.19 22.85 5.43
C ASP A 412 -12.69 24.24 5.02
N CYS A 413 -13.61 24.84 5.79
CA CYS A 413 -14.26 26.12 5.45
C CYS A 413 -13.25 27.22 5.10
N GLY A 414 -12.21 27.40 5.91
CA GLY A 414 -11.17 28.38 5.68
C GLY A 414 -10.35 28.09 4.41
N THR A 415 -10.05 26.83 4.15
CA THR A 415 -9.39 26.40 2.91
C THR A 415 -10.25 26.69 1.68
N THR A 416 -11.56 26.49 1.78
CA THR A 416 -12.53 26.78 0.71
C THR A 416 -12.63 28.29 0.46
N MET A 417 -12.77 29.11 1.50
CA MET A 417 -12.80 30.57 1.39
C MET A 417 -11.48 31.15 0.86
N TYR A 418 -10.35 30.62 1.29
CA TYR A 418 -9.02 31.00 0.79
C TYR A 418 -8.90 30.80 -0.73
N ARG A 419 -9.39 29.67 -1.26
CA ARG A 419 -9.40 29.40 -2.71
C ARG A 419 -10.27 30.41 -3.46
N GLY A 420 -11.47 30.68 -2.95
CA GLY A 420 -12.37 31.69 -3.51
C GLY A 420 -11.74 33.07 -3.56
N ALA A 421 -11.27 33.56 -2.41
CA ALA A 421 -10.64 34.87 -2.27
C ALA A 421 -9.40 35.02 -3.17
N THR A 422 -8.54 34.00 -3.23
CA THR A 422 -7.35 34.01 -4.09
C THR A 422 -7.74 34.06 -5.58
N ALA A 423 -8.75 33.30 -6.00
CA ALA A 423 -9.25 33.32 -7.37
C ALA A 423 -9.89 34.66 -7.73
N ILE A 424 -10.65 35.27 -6.81
CA ILE A 424 -11.23 36.61 -6.99
C ILE A 424 -10.13 37.65 -7.22
N LEU A 425 -9.06 37.64 -6.42
CA LEU A 425 -7.95 38.58 -6.58
C LEU A 425 -7.22 38.39 -7.92
N GLU A 426 -7.15 37.17 -8.44
CA GLU A 426 -6.52 36.88 -9.74
C GLU A 426 -7.42 37.28 -10.91
N ASP A 427 -8.70 36.90 -10.87
CA ASP A 427 -9.68 37.21 -11.91
C ASP A 427 -9.95 38.72 -11.96
N MET A 428 -9.93 39.42 -10.83
CA MET A 428 -10.07 40.88 -10.78
C MET A 428 -9.03 41.63 -11.62
N LYS A 429 -7.81 41.08 -11.78
CA LYS A 429 -6.75 41.73 -12.56
C LYS A 429 -7.03 41.77 -14.07
N THR A 430 -7.87 40.86 -14.57
CA THR A 430 -7.98 40.57 -16.00
C THR A 430 -9.40 40.40 -16.52
N ARG A 431 -10.39 40.16 -15.65
CA ARG A 431 -11.75 39.80 -16.04
C ARG A 431 -12.82 40.74 -15.51
N TYR A 432 -12.57 41.48 -14.43
CA TYR A 432 -13.65 42.21 -13.78
C TYR A 432 -13.90 43.59 -14.37
N HIS A 433 -15.16 43.90 -14.66
CA HIS A 433 -15.61 45.21 -15.08
C HIS A 433 -15.88 46.12 -13.87
N LEU A 434 -14.82 46.59 -13.19
CA LEU A 434 -14.91 47.32 -11.91
C LEU A 434 -15.69 48.66 -11.95
N ASN A 435 -15.94 49.22 -13.14
CA ASN A 435 -16.82 50.38 -13.30
C ASN A 435 -18.32 50.01 -13.36
N ASP A 436 -18.66 48.73 -13.48
CA ASP A 436 -20.00 48.16 -13.40
C ASP A 436 -20.10 47.23 -12.18
N ALA A 437 -20.66 47.75 -11.08
CA ALA A 437 -20.80 46.98 -9.85
C ALA A 437 -21.68 45.73 -10.02
N ALA A 438 -22.72 45.77 -10.86
CA ALA A 438 -23.61 44.63 -11.05
C ALA A 438 -22.92 43.53 -11.87
N GLY A 439 -22.20 43.92 -12.93
CA GLY A 439 -21.32 43.02 -13.68
C GLY A 439 -20.25 42.39 -12.80
N THR A 440 -19.54 43.20 -12.01
CA THR A 440 -18.49 42.75 -11.09
C THR A 440 -19.00 41.71 -10.09
N VAL A 441 -20.18 41.93 -9.49
CA VAL A 441 -20.76 40.94 -8.55
C VAL A 441 -21.11 39.62 -9.25
N ASN A 442 -21.62 39.66 -10.49
CA ASN A 442 -21.88 38.45 -11.26
C ASN A 442 -20.58 37.69 -11.61
N GLU A 443 -19.52 38.40 -11.92
CA GLU A 443 -18.19 37.83 -12.21
C GLU A 443 -17.55 37.21 -10.97
N ILE A 444 -17.68 37.85 -9.81
CA ILE A 444 -17.30 37.28 -8.51
C ILE A 444 -18.07 35.97 -8.27
N GLY A 445 -19.39 35.97 -8.46
CA GLY A 445 -20.19 34.75 -8.32
C GLY A 445 -19.80 33.65 -9.31
N SER A 446 -19.40 34.00 -10.53
CA SER A 446 -18.88 33.04 -11.51
C SER A 446 -17.54 32.44 -11.07
N THR A 447 -16.64 33.28 -10.57
CA THR A 447 -15.33 32.88 -10.05
C THR A 447 -15.47 31.95 -8.86
N ILE A 448 -16.31 32.32 -7.88
CA ILE A 448 -16.62 31.52 -6.69
C ILE A 448 -17.15 30.14 -7.10
N ARG A 449 -18.19 30.08 -7.95
CA ARG A 449 -18.76 28.80 -8.43
C ARG A 449 -17.74 27.89 -9.13
N LYS A 450 -16.72 28.48 -9.75
CA LYS A 450 -15.68 27.73 -10.48
C LYS A 450 -14.65 27.09 -9.56
N VAL A 451 -14.31 27.75 -8.44
CA VAL A 451 -13.17 27.35 -7.59
C VAL A 451 -13.54 26.88 -6.19
N MET A 452 -14.74 27.23 -5.70
CA MET A 452 -15.28 26.78 -4.42
C MET A 452 -16.25 25.63 -4.66
N GLY A 453 -15.94 24.47 -4.08
CA GLY A 453 -16.85 23.32 -4.05
C GLY A 453 -17.84 23.40 -2.87
N GLY A 454 -18.72 22.41 -2.78
CA GLY A 454 -19.64 22.27 -1.65
C GLY A 454 -20.74 23.34 -1.59
N THR A 455 -21.43 23.41 -0.46
CA THR A 455 -22.51 24.40 -0.24
C THR A 455 -21.98 25.83 -0.22
N SER A 456 -20.76 26.03 0.29
CA SER A 456 -20.09 27.34 0.34
C SER A 456 -19.92 27.97 -1.05
N GLY A 457 -19.63 27.18 -2.09
CA GLY A 457 -19.49 27.68 -3.46
C GLY A 457 -20.81 27.95 -4.19
N ILE A 458 -21.93 27.39 -3.72
CA ILE A 458 -23.27 27.63 -4.28
C ILE A 458 -23.96 28.81 -3.58
N LEU A 459 -23.69 28.99 -2.28
CA LEU A 459 -24.28 30.05 -1.46
C LEU A 459 -23.50 31.36 -1.49
N GLY A 460 -22.18 31.30 -1.71
CA GLY A 460 -21.31 32.46 -1.92
C GLY A 460 -21.48 33.04 -3.32
#